data_AF-A0A433CU13-F1
#
_entry.id   AF-A0A433CU13-F1
#
_cell.length_a   1.000
_cell.length_b   1.000
_cell.length_c   1.000
_cell.angle_alpha   90.00
_cell.angle_beta   90.00
_cell.angle_gamma   90.00
#
_symmetry.space_group_name_H-M   'P 1'
#
loop_
_entity.id
_entity.type
_entity.pdbx_description
1 polymer ?
#
loop_
_entity_poly.entity_id
_entity_poly.type
_entity_poly.pdbx_seq_one_letter_code
_entity_poly.pdbx_strand_id
1 'polypeptide(L)'
;MSNIKKFSSRKEVTEFLTTKEIDTSNWSEEKWLSLNKGQAEIHMMALAEAMWDAMNESTPKELKAGEWHIPFCPKFLIYKEGEQKVSYVPNPAFPEEIMDCVKVSTAICARTSYTIVGEEGKERLSSEDIALHDRMANAVPFHASPFEHCARAMSDKEYQRYVKGYASYGHDGLGFDHNQLGWCRNFKGFIQYREILETFKLEK
;
A
#
# COMPACT_ATOMS: atom_id res chain seq x y z
N MET A 1 9.72 40.68 10.88
CA MET A 1 9.01 39.48 11.35
C MET A 1 10.02 38.36 11.35
N SER A 2 10.34 37.79 12.51
CA SER A 2 11.25 36.63 12.59
C SER A 2 10.63 35.45 11.84
N ASN A 3 11.43 34.73 11.03
CA ASN A 3 11.00 33.49 10.40
C ASN A 3 10.77 32.45 11.49
N ILE A 4 9.52 32.30 11.93
CA ILE A 4 9.11 31.23 12.84
C ILE A 4 9.29 29.91 12.09
N LYS A 5 10.13 29.02 12.64
CA LYS A 5 10.37 27.69 12.07
C LYS A 5 9.06 26.90 12.06
N LYS A 6 8.72 26.33 10.90
CA LYS A 6 7.55 25.47 10.68
C LYS A 6 7.97 24.00 10.58
N PHE A 7 7.06 23.08 10.90
CA PHE A 7 7.30 21.64 11.00
C PHE A 7 6.21 20.84 10.29
N SER A 8 6.49 19.57 9.98
CA SER A 8 5.55 18.69 9.25
C SER A 8 4.59 17.96 10.19
N SER A 9 4.98 17.71 11.44
CA SER A 9 4.12 17.11 12.47
C SER A 9 4.33 17.69 13.86
N ARG A 10 3.33 17.56 14.73
CA ARG A 10 3.42 17.92 16.16
C ARG A 10 4.53 17.17 16.88
N LYS A 11 4.81 15.92 16.46
CA LYS A 11 5.92 15.14 17.00
C LYS A 11 7.26 15.83 16.76
N GLU A 12 7.55 16.24 15.53
CA GLU A 12 8.79 16.96 15.19
C GLU A 12 8.94 18.27 15.97
N VAL A 13 7.84 19.03 16.13
CA VAL A 13 7.84 20.26 16.92
C VAL A 13 8.22 19.95 18.38
N THR A 14 7.59 18.92 18.95
CA THR A 14 7.79 18.51 20.35
C THR A 14 9.22 18.05 20.56
N GLU A 15 9.78 17.22 19.67
CA GLU A 15 11.17 16.78 19.73
C GLU A 15 12.13 17.97 19.65
N PHE A 16 11.92 18.88 18.69
CA PHE A 16 12.75 20.07 18.55
C PHE A 16 12.71 20.97 19.80
N LEU A 17 11.52 21.24 20.35
CA LEU A 17 11.36 22.11 21.51
C LEU A 17 11.85 21.44 22.80
N THR A 18 11.77 20.12 22.90
CA THR A 18 12.39 19.35 24.00
C THR A 18 13.91 19.55 24.01
N THR A 19 14.58 19.57 22.84
CA THR A 19 16.03 19.90 22.77
C THR A 19 16.37 21.33 23.20
N LYS A 20 15.36 22.19 23.36
CA LYS A 20 15.47 23.59 23.80
C LYS A 20 14.94 23.79 25.22
N GLU A 21 14.63 22.71 25.94
CA GLU A 21 14.09 22.74 27.31
C GLU A 21 12.76 23.53 27.40
N ILE A 22 11.97 23.53 26.33
CA ILE A 22 10.66 24.19 26.28
C ILE A 22 9.57 23.13 26.51
N ASP A 23 8.79 23.29 27.58
CA ASP A 23 7.61 22.46 27.85
C ASP A 23 6.42 22.86 26.97
N THR A 24 5.87 21.87 26.29
CA THR A 24 4.74 22.01 25.36
C THR A 24 3.47 21.29 25.83
N SER A 25 3.49 20.67 27.02
CA SER A 25 2.38 19.85 27.54
C SER A 25 1.05 20.60 27.63
N ASN A 26 1.09 21.91 27.94
CA ASN A 26 -0.09 22.75 28.13
C ASN A 26 -0.41 23.65 26.92
N TRP A 27 0.14 23.37 25.74
CA TRP A 27 -0.09 24.20 24.56
C TRP A 27 -1.45 23.92 23.92
N SER A 28 -2.13 24.98 23.50
CA SER A 28 -3.40 24.88 22.79
C SER A 28 -3.20 24.40 21.35
N GLU A 29 -4.26 23.83 20.76
CA GLU A 29 -4.23 23.35 19.37
C GLU A 29 -3.92 24.48 18.38
N GLU A 30 -4.41 25.70 18.61
CA GLU A 30 -4.10 26.85 17.74
C GLU A 30 -2.60 27.15 17.73
N LYS A 31 -1.93 27.00 18.87
CA LYS A 31 -0.49 27.21 18.97
C LYS A 31 0.29 26.14 18.20
N TRP A 32 -0.15 24.88 18.28
CA TRP A 32 0.43 23.80 17.47
C TRP A 32 0.24 24.03 15.97
N LEU A 33 -0.98 24.35 15.55
CA LEU A 33 -1.31 24.64 14.15
C LEU A 33 -0.55 25.84 13.61
N SER A 34 -0.26 26.83 14.47
CA SER A 34 0.59 27.98 14.08
C SER A 34 2.03 27.60 13.74
N LEU A 35 2.50 26.41 14.12
CA LEU A 35 3.83 25.89 13.78
C LEU A 35 3.81 24.85 12.66
N ASN A 36 2.63 24.37 12.27
CA ASN A 36 2.52 23.40 11.19
C ASN A 36 2.73 24.05 9.81
N LYS A 37 3.41 23.35 8.89
CA LYS A 37 3.68 23.78 7.51
C LYS A 37 2.44 23.74 6.58
N GLY A 38 1.51 22.80 6.76
CA GLY A 38 0.44 22.49 5.81
C GLY A 38 -0.75 23.46 5.81
N GLN A 39 -1.03 24.12 6.94
CA GLN A 39 -2.08 25.15 7.11
C GLN A 39 -3.47 24.78 6.50
N ALA A 40 -3.80 23.49 6.42
CA ALA A 40 -5.12 23.01 6.01
C ALA A 40 -6.10 23.03 7.19
N GLU A 41 -7.33 22.59 6.93
CA GLU A 41 -8.35 22.36 7.97
C GLU A 41 -7.82 21.39 9.05
N ILE A 42 -8.18 21.60 10.32
CA ILE A 42 -7.56 20.94 11.48
C ILE A 42 -7.58 19.41 11.39
N HIS A 43 -8.66 18.81 10.89
CA HIS A 43 -8.79 17.36 10.79
C HIS A 43 -7.93 16.80 9.66
N MET A 44 -7.80 17.52 8.55
CA MET A 44 -6.90 17.16 7.46
C MET A 44 -5.44 17.27 7.89
N MET A 45 -5.13 18.27 8.72
CA MET A 45 -3.80 18.40 9.30
C MET A 45 -3.48 17.24 10.23
N ALA A 46 -4.38 16.91 11.16
CA ALA A 46 -4.18 15.78 12.06
C ALA A 46 -3.94 14.47 11.29
N LEU A 47 -4.69 14.23 10.20
CA LEU A 47 -4.45 13.08 9.32
C LEU A 47 -3.07 13.13 8.65
N ALA A 48 -2.71 14.28 8.07
CA ALA A 48 -1.41 14.44 7.39
C ALA A 48 -0.23 14.25 8.34
N GLU A 49 -0.33 14.75 9.58
CA GLU A 49 0.68 14.55 10.62
C GLU A 49 0.81 13.06 10.97
N ALA A 50 -0.31 12.36 11.20
CA ALA A 50 -0.28 10.93 11.49
C ALA A 50 0.32 10.10 10.35
N MET A 51 0.02 10.45 9.09
CA MET A 51 0.62 9.81 7.91
C MET A 51 2.12 10.10 7.81
N TRP A 52 2.54 11.34 8.11
CA TRP A 52 3.94 11.75 8.11
C TRP A 52 4.75 10.98 9.16
N ASP A 53 4.24 10.92 10.40
CA ASP A 53 4.89 10.19 11.49
C ASP A 53 4.99 8.70 11.16
N ALA A 54 3.88 8.08 10.71
CA ALA A 54 3.88 6.67 10.31
C ALA A 54 4.87 6.37 9.17
N MET A 55 5.01 7.27 8.20
CA MET A 55 5.97 7.11 7.10
C MET A 55 7.42 7.19 7.59
N ASN A 56 7.76 8.16 8.44
CA ASN A 56 9.12 8.34 8.95
C ASN A 56 9.54 7.27 9.96
N GLU A 57 8.58 6.72 10.71
CA GLU A 57 8.81 5.62 11.66
C GLU A 57 8.81 4.24 10.98
N SER A 58 8.35 4.17 9.73
CA SER A 58 8.24 2.91 9.00
C SER A 58 9.63 2.31 8.76
N THR A 59 9.77 1.03 9.12
CA THR A 59 10.93 0.20 8.77
C THR A 59 10.47 -0.86 7.78
N PRO A 60 10.33 -0.52 6.47
CA PRO A 60 9.78 -1.44 5.49
C PRO A 60 10.67 -2.66 5.32
N LYS A 61 10.03 -3.84 5.23
CA LYS A 61 10.72 -5.08 4.85
C LYS A 61 11.07 -5.01 3.37
N GLU A 62 12.37 -5.09 3.05
CA GLU A 62 12.82 -5.26 1.68
C GLU A 62 12.46 -6.66 1.18
N LEU A 63 11.86 -6.72 -0.01
CA LEU A 63 11.38 -7.95 -0.63
C LEU A 63 12.40 -8.47 -1.65
N LYS A 64 12.61 -9.78 -1.67
CA LYS A 64 13.41 -10.45 -2.69
C LYS A 64 12.62 -10.58 -3.98
N ALA A 65 13.31 -10.72 -5.10
CA ALA A 65 12.69 -11.00 -6.40
C ALA A 65 11.69 -12.16 -6.29
N GLY A 66 10.46 -11.92 -6.77
CA GLY A 66 9.36 -12.89 -6.72
C GLY A 66 8.51 -12.85 -5.45
N GLU A 67 8.96 -12.23 -4.36
CA GLU A 67 8.13 -12.03 -3.16
C GLU A 67 7.04 -10.98 -3.41
N TRP A 68 5.95 -11.08 -2.64
CA TRP A 68 4.77 -10.23 -2.81
C TRP A 68 4.62 -9.19 -1.69
N HIS A 69 4.32 -7.97 -2.11
CA HIS A 69 3.76 -6.94 -1.27
C HIS A 69 2.24 -7.11 -1.19
N ILE A 70 1.73 -7.46 -0.01
CA ILE A 70 0.31 -7.74 0.23
C ILE A 70 -0.17 -6.91 1.43
N PRO A 71 -0.66 -5.68 1.23
CA PRO A 71 -0.95 -4.73 2.32
C PRO A 71 -1.88 -5.24 3.42
N PHE A 72 -2.89 -6.04 3.06
CA PHE A 72 -3.94 -6.43 3.99
C PHE A 72 -3.80 -7.87 4.51
N CYS A 73 -3.07 -8.77 3.84
CA CYS A 73 -2.95 -10.20 4.20
C CYS A 73 -2.48 -10.47 5.65
N PRO A 74 -1.52 -9.72 6.26
CA PRO A 74 -1.08 -10.00 7.63
C PRO A 74 -2.15 -9.78 8.72
N LYS A 75 -3.22 -9.02 8.41
CA LYS A 75 -4.23 -8.63 9.39
C LYS A 75 -5.43 -9.59 9.43
N PHE A 76 -5.57 -10.50 8.46
CA PHE A 76 -6.77 -11.32 8.33
C PHE A 76 -6.45 -12.80 8.37
N LEU A 77 -7.24 -13.50 9.15
CA LEU A 77 -7.25 -14.95 9.27
C LEU A 77 -7.88 -15.48 7.98
N ILE A 78 -7.20 -16.37 7.24
CA ILE A 78 -7.88 -17.12 6.19
C ILE A 78 -8.77 -18.14 6.91
N TYR A 79 -10.08 -18.00 6.75
CA TYR A 79 -11.06 -18.90 7.35
C TYR A 79 -11.42 -19.98 6.33
N LYS A 80 -10.96 -21.21 6.57
CA LYS A 80 -11.58 -22.37 5.91
C LYS A 80 -12.82 -22.77 6.72
N GLU A 81 -13.89 -23.16 6.03
CA GLU A 81 -15.12 -23.61 6.68
C GLU A 81 -14.82 -24.74 7.68
N GLY A 82 -15.17 -24.53 8.96
CA GLY A 82 -14.94 -25.51 10.03
C GLY A 82 -13.57 -25.44 10.73
N GLU A 83 -12.66 -24.55 10.33
CA GLU A 83 -11.36 -24.38 10.98
C GLU A 83 -11.35 -23.22 12.01
N GLN A 84 -10.53 -23.36 13.06
CA GLN A 84 -10.32 -22.29 14.04
C GLN A 84 -9.58 -21.10 13.42
N LYS A 85 -9.76 -19.92 14.02
CA LYS A 85 -9.00 -18.70 13.71
C LYS A 85 -7.50 -18.95 13.86
N VAL A 86 -6.76 -19.10 12.76
CA VAL A 86 -5.29 -19.19 12.79
C VAL A 86 -4.72 -18.00 12.02
N SER A 87 -3.76 -17.29 12.64
CA SER A 87 -2.97 -16.28 11.93
C SER A 87 -2.27 -16.96 10.76
N TYR A 88 -2.70 -16.64 9.56
CA TYR A 88 -2.20 -17.30 8.37
C TYR A 88 -1.01 -16.52 7.82
N VAL A 89 0.17 -17.14 7.85
CA VAL A 89 1.34 -16.66 7.13
C VAL A 89 1.45 -17.55 5.90
N PRO A 90 1.24 -17.03 4.68
CA PRO A 90 1.29 -17.86 3.48
C PRO A 90 2.71 -18.41 3.34
N ASN A 91 2.81 -19.72 3.09
CA ASN A 91 4.09 -20.35 2.91
C ASN A 91 4.61 -20.04 1.50
N PRO A 92 5.77 -19.39 1.36
CA PRO A 92 6.31 -19.01 0.04
C PRO A 92 6.61 -20.21 -0.86
N ALA A 93 6.68 -21.43 -0.31
CA ALA A 93 6.80 -22.67 -1.10
C ALA A 93 5.51 -23.08 -1.83
N PHE A 94 4.36 -22.49 -1.46
CA PHE A 94 3.04 -22.81 -2.01
C PHE A 94 2.43 -21.55 -2.68
N PRO A 95 2.62 -21.37 -4.00
CA PRO A 95 2.15 -20.18 -4.72
C PRO A 95 0.65 -19.93 -4.63
N GLU A 96 -0.16 -20.97 -4.45
CA GLU A 96 -1.61 -20.89 -4.27
C GLU A 96 -1.98 -20.15 -2.98
N GLU A 97 -1.24 -20.36 -1.90
CA GLU A 97 -1.47 -19.71 -0.60
C GLU A 97 -1.20 -18.20 -0.70
N ILE A 98 -0.15 -17.83 -1.41
CA ILE A 98 0.19 -16.44 -1.71
C ILE A 98 -0.91 -15.80 -2.55
N MET A 99 -1.39 -16.52 -3.57
CA MET A 99 -2.43 -16.02 -4.46
C MET A 99 -3.76 -15.80 -3.71
N ASP A 100 -4.17 -16.72 -2.84
CA ASP A 100 -5.36 -16.53 -2.00
C ASP A 100 -5.22 -15.27 -1.14
N CYS A 101 -4.05 -15.04 -0.54
CA CYS A 101 -3.78 -13.81 0.20
C CYS A 101 -3.85 -12.54 -0.67
N VAL A 102 -3.35 -12.59 -1.91
CA VAL A 102 -3.47 -11.49 -2.88
C VAL A 102 -4.94 -11.21 -3.22
N LYS A 103 -5.74 -12.25 -3.46
CA LYS A 103 -7.18 -12.13 -3.75
C LYS A 103 -7.95 -11.51 -2.58
N VAL A 104 -7.73 -12.02 -1.37
CA VAL A 104 -8.36 -11.50 -0.14
C VAL A 104 -7.97 -10.04 0.08
N SER A 105 -6.67 -9.71 0.00
CA SER A 105 -6.19 -8.33 0.11
C SER A 105 -6.80 -7.40 -0.94
N THR A 106 -7.00 -7.89 -2.16
CA THR A 106 -7.67 -7.16 -3.24
C THR A 106 -9.13 -6.86 -2.91
N ALA A 107 -9.87 -7.87 -2.44
CA ALA A 107 -11.27 -7.73 -2.05
C ALA A 107 -11.45 -6.76 -0.87
N ILE A 108 -10.55 -6.78 0.12
CA ILE A 108 -10.58 -5.85 1.25
C ILE A 108 -10.43 -4.40 0.80
N CYS A 109 -9.53 -4.13 -0.15
CA CYS A 109 -9.40 -2.80 -0.74
C CYS A 109 -10.72 -2.35 -1.36
N ALA A 110 -11.37 -3.20 -2.16
CA ALA A 110 -12.67 -2.89 -2.73
C ALA A 110 -13.73 -2.60 -1.65
N ARG A 111 -13.72 -3.36 -0.55
CA ARG A 111 -14.68 -3.21 0.55
C ARG A 111 -14.60 -1.88 1.27
N THR A 112 -13.46 -1.19 1.29
CA THR A 112 -13.42 0.17 1.84
C THR A 112 -14.42 1.10 1.15
N SER A 113 -14.81 0.78 -0.09
CA SER A 113 -15.85 1.47 -0.84
C SER A 113 -17.26 0.85 -0.72
N TYR A 114 -17.40 -0.35 -0.15
CA TYR A 114 -18.68 -1.10 -0.04
C TYR A 114 -19.13 -1.39 1.40
N THR A 115 -18.37 -0.99 2.42
CA THR A 115 -18.73 -1.24 3.82
C THR A 115 -19.97 -0.43 4.15
N ILE A 116 -21.04 -1.13 4.53
CA ILE A 116 -22.29 -0.50 4.98
C ILE A 116 -22.03 0.06 6.37
N VAL A 117 -22.36 1.34 6.57
CA VAL A 117 -22.27 2.01 7.87
C VAL A 117 -23.06 1.20 8.91
N GLY A 118 -22.42 0.82 10.00
CA GLY A 118 -23.01 -0.04 11.05
C GLY A 118 -22.74 -1.54 10.91
N GLU A 119 -22.09 -2.00 9.83
CA GLU A 119 -21.54 -3.37 9.71
C GLU A 119 -20.02 -3.43 9.88
N GLU A 120 -19.45 -2.35 10.41
CA GLU A 120 -18.03 -2.25 10.76
C GLU A 120 -17.65 -3.41 11.69
N GLY A 121 -16.67 -4.22 11.29
CA GLY A 121 -16.20 -5.34 12.09
C GLY A 121 -16.93 -6.67 11.87
N LYS A 122 -17.87 -6.79 10.92
CA LYS A 122 -18.36 -8.12 10.51
C LYS A 122 -17.21 -8.95 9.91
N GLU A 123 -16.82 -9.99 10.65
CA GLU A 123 -15.91 -11.02 10.18
C GLU A 123 -16.56 -11.76 9.00
N ARG A 124 -15.81 -11.93 7.92
CA ARG A 124 -16.23 -12.67 6.74
C ARG A 124 -15.20 -13.73 6.41
N LEU A 125 -15.69 -14.84 5.88
CA LEU A 125 -14.85 -15.94 5.44
C LEU A 125 -14.01 -15.50 4.23
N SER A 126 -12.77 -15.97 4.16
CA SER A 126 -11.88 -15.67 3.04
C SER A 126 -12.43 -16.15 1.68
N SER A 127 -13.31 -17.17 1.69
CA SER A 127 -14.01 -17.63 0.48
C SER A 127 -14.92 -16.56 -0.13
N GLU A 128 -15.57 -15.71 0.69
CA GLU A 128 -16.40 -14.61 0.20
C GLU A 128 -15.55 -13.52 -0.47
N ASP A 129 -14.40 -13.20 0.12
CA ASP A 129 -13.46 -12.22 -0.41
C ASP A 129 -12.84 -12.72 -1.72
N ILE A 130 -12.48 -14.01 -1.80
CA ILE A 130 -12.02 -14.64 -3.05
C ILE A 130 -13.12 -14.59 -4.13
N ALA A 131 -14.38 -14.87 -3.77
CA ALA A 131 -15.50 -14.79 -4.71
C ALA A 131 -15.76 -13.34 -5.18
N LEU A 132 -15.63 -12.34 -4.30
CA LEU A 132 -15.73 -10.93 -4.67
C LEU A 132 -14.60 -10.53 -5.62
N HIS A 133 -13.37 -10.95 -5.32
CA HIS A 133 -12.22 -10.77 -6.20
C HIS A 133 -12.50 -11.33 -7.59
N ASP A 134 -12.91 -12.60 -7.70
CA ASP A 134 -13.11 -13.26 -8.98
C ASP A 134 -14.26 -12.60 -9.77
N ARG A 135 -15.30 -12.11 -9.09
CA ARG A 135 -16.37 -11.32 -9.72
C ARG A 135 -15.83 -10.01 -10.32
N MET A 136 -15.02 -9.27 -9.57
CA MET A 136 -14.42 -8.01 -10.06
C MET A 136 -13.43 -8.27 -11.21
N ALA A 137 -12.65 -9.35 -11.11
CA ALA A 137 -11.70 -9.77 -12.13
C ALA A 137 -12.41 -10.16 -13.43
N ASN A 138 -13.60 -10.75 -13.37
CA ASN A 138 -14.36 -11.16 -14.55
C ASN A 138 -15.42 -10.14 -15.00
N ALA A 139 -15.55 -9.01 -14.31
CA ALA A 139 -16.50 -7.97 -14.68
C ALA A 139 -16.18 -7.37 -16.06
N VAL A 140 -17.24 -6.95 -16.76
CA VAL A 140 -17.15 -6.23 -18.03
C VAL A 140 -17.91 -4.90 -17.87
N PRO A 141 -17.21 -3.75 -17.77
CA PRO A 141 -15.75 -3.59 -17.83
C PRO A 141 -15.02 -4.13 -16.60
N PHE A 142 -13.72 -4.42 -16.76
CA PHE A 142 -12.85 -4.89 -15.67
C PHE A 142 -12.79 -3.85 -14.54
N HIS A 143 -13.15 -4.26 -13.33
CA HIS A 143 -13.16 -3.39 -12.16
C HIS A 143 -11.74 -3.27 -11.59
N ALA A 144 -10.91 -2.44 -12.21
CA ALA A 144 -9.46 -2.58 -12.10
C ALA A 144 -8.82 -1.94 -10.85
N SER A 145 -9.46 -0.95 -10.22
CA SER A 145 -8.85 -0.16 -9.14
C SER A 145 -8.42 -0.99 -7.92
N PRO A 146 -9.16 -2.03 -7.46
CA PRO A 146 -8.73 -2.81 -6.31
C PRO A 146 -7.52 -3.72 -6.61
N PHE A 147 -7.09 -3.85 -7.86
CA PHE A 147 -5.98 -4.74 -8.23
C PHE A 147 -4.62 -4.02 -8.23
N GLU A 148 -4.57 -2.74 -7.85
CA GLU A 148 -3.37 -1.90 -7.98
C GLU A 148 -2.38 -2.02 -6.82
N HIS A 149 -2.84 -2.30 -5.60
CA HIS A 149 -1.98 -2.23 -4.40
C HIS A 149 -1.17 -3.49 -4.14
N CYS A 150 -1.65 -4.66 -4.55
CA CYS A 150 -0.87 -5.89 -4.45
C CYS A 150 0.16 -5.94 -5.59
N ALA A 151 1.41 -6.26 -5.29
CA ALA A 151 2.46 -6.26 -6.30
C ALA A 151 3.59 -7.25 -5.98
N ARG A 152 4.24 -7.78 -7.02
CA ARG A 152 5.37 -8.73 -6.90
C ARG A 152 6.69 -8.02 -7.17
N ALA A 153 7.69 -8.24 -6.33
CA ALA A 153 9.04 -7.70 -6.54
C ALA A 153 9.66 -8.25 -7.83
N MET A 154 10.25 -7.34 -8.62
CA MET A 154 10.94 -7.67 -9.86
C MET A 154 12.27 -8.40 -9.60
N SER A 155 12.64 -9.29 -10.50
CA SER A 155 14.03 -9.70 -10.70
C SER A 155 14.83 -8.62 -11.44
N ASP A 156 16.17 -8.70 -11.39
CA ASP A 156 17.05 -7.75 -12.11
C ASP A 156 16.72 -7.69 -13.61
N LYS A 157 16.40 -8.84 -14.21
CA LYS A 157 16.01 -8.95 -15.61
C LYS A 157 14.68 -8.27 -15.89
N GLU A 158 13.69 -8.42 -15.02
CA GLU A 158 12.41 -7.71 -15.15
C GLU A 158 12.60 -6.21 -14.97
N TYR A 159 13.41 -5.80 -13.99
CA TYR A 159 13.72 -4.39 -13.75
C TYR A 159 14.30 -3.71 -15.00
N GLN A 160 15.23 -4.37 -15.67
CA GLN A 160 15.85 -3.84 -16.90
C GLN A 160 14.89 -3.79 -18.10
N ARG A 161 13.86 -4.65 -18.12
CA ARG A 161 12.90 -4.74 -19.23
C ARG A 161 11.73 -3.78 -19.09
N TYR A 162 11.33 -3.43 -17.87
CA TYR A 162 10.26 -2.49 -17.62
C TYR A 162 10.78 -1.05 -17.75
N VAL A 163 10.66 -0.48 -18.95
CA VAL A 163 11.15 0.86 -19.29
C VAL A 163 9.97 1.80 -19.46
N LYS A 164 9.95 2.91 -18.70
CA LYS A 164 8.88 3.93 -18.75
C LYS A 164 7.45 3.36 -18.62
N GLY A 165 7.27 2.30 -17.82
CA GLY A 165 5.96 1.69 -17.63
C GLY A 165 5.61 0.56 -18.60
N TYR A 166 6.47 0.23 -19.58
CA TYR A 166 6.24 -0.81 -20.57
C TYR A 166 7.30 -1.90 -20.53
N ALA A 167 6.89 -3.17 -20.67
CA ALA A 167 7.82 -4.28 -20.85
C ALA A 167 8.38 -4.30 -22.28
N SER A 168 9.69 -4.06 -22.44
CA SER A 168 10.38 -4.22 -23.72
C SER A 168 10.93 -5.64 -23.86
N TYR A 169 10.48 -6.38 -24.87
CA TYR A 169 10.91 -7.75 -25.15
C TYR A 169 12.13 -7.84 -26.09
N GLY A 170 12.63 -6.71 -26.59
CA GLY A 170 13.74 -6.66 -27.56
C GLY A 170 14.91 -5.75 -27.18
N HIS A 171 14.81 -5.02 -26.07
CA HIS A 171 15.90 -4.20 -25.55
C HIS A 171 16.13 -4.53 -24.08
N ASP A 172 17.31 -5.06 -23.79
CA ASP A 172 17.93 -4.92 -22.49
C ASP A 172 18.07 -3.40 -22.29
N GLY A 173 17.72 -2.83 -21.13
CA GLY A 173 17.62 -1.37 -20.87
C GLY A 173 18.87 -0.50 -21.18
N LEU A 174 19.86 -1.04 -21.88
CA LEU A 174 20.98 -0.38 -22.54
C LEU A 174 20.52 0.89 -23.28
N GLY A 175 21.02 2.04 -22.80
CA GLY A 175 20.74 3.36 -23.37
C GLY A 175 19.64 4.15 -22.66
N PHE A 176 18.95 3.57 -21.67
CA PHE A 176 18.01 4.30 -20.81
C PHE A 176 18.65 4.66 -19.48
N ASP A 177 18.26 5.80 -18.91
CA ASP A 177 18.67 6.21 -17.56
C ASP A 177 18.07 5.23 -16.52
N HIS A 178 18.81 4.91 -15.45
CA HIS A 178 18.34 4.12 -14.32
C HIS A 178 17.04 4.65 -13.71
N ASN A 179 16.76 5.95 -13.84
CA ASN A 179 15.49 6.54 -13.41
C ASN A 179 14.28 6.07 -14.24
N GLN A 180 14.51 5.57 -15.45
CA GLN A 180 13.47 5.14 -16.40
C GLN A 180 13.20 3.63 -16.34
N LEU A 181 14.06 2.86 -15.67
CA LEU A 181 13.97 1.41 -15.53
C LEU A 181 13.11 1.01 -14.33
N GLY A 182 12.61 -0.23 -14.36
CA GLY A 182 11.86 -0.85 -13.29
C GLY A 182 10.45 -0.31 -13.06
N TRP A 183 9.92 0.54 -13.94
CA TRP A 183 8.58 1.10 -13.79
C TRP A 183 7.51 0.16 -14.35
N CYS A 184 6.58 -0.27 -13.51
CA CYS A 184 5.33 -0.91 -13.90
C CYS A 184 4.20 -0.05 -13.35
N ARG A 185 3.47 0.64 -14.25
CA ARG A 185 2.42 1.61 -13.90
C ARG A 185 2.93 2.63 -12.86
N ASN A 186 2.40 2.62 -11.64
CA ASN A 186 2.74 3.58 -10.60
C ASN A 186 3.79 3.08 -9.61
N PHE A 187 4.27 1.84 -9.73
CA PHE A 187 5.32 1.28 -8.87
C PHE A 187 6.65 1.09 -9.60
N LYS A 188 7.75 1.28 -8.86
CA LYS A 188 9.13 1.04 -9.31
C LYS A 188 9.70 -0.18 -8.60
N GLY A 189 10.25 -1.14 -9.34
CA GLY A 189 10.80 -2.39 -8.80
C GLY A 189 9.75 -3.47 -8.50
N PHE A 190 8.49 -3.23 -8.84
CA PHE A 190 7.38 -4.15 -8.59
C PHE A 190 6.50 -4.28 -9.83
N ILE A 191 5.94 -5.47 -10.06
CA ILE A 191 4.90 -5.70 -11.05
C ILE A 191 3.56 -5.74 -10.32
N GLN A 192 2.69 -4.77 -10.60
CA GLN A 192 1.37 -4.68 -9.97
C GLN A 192 0.45 -5.83 -10.42
N TYR A 193 -0.38 -6.33 -9.52
CA TYR A 193 -1.26 -7.46 -9.81
C TYR A 193 -2.24 -7.16 -10.97
N ARG A 194 -2.72 -5.91 -11.04
CA ARG A 194 -3.48 -5.40 -12.18
C ARG A 194 -2.79 -5.63 -13.52
N GLU A 195 -1.49 -5.34 -13.62
CA GLU A 195 -0.72 -5.53 -14.86
C GLU A 195 -0.71 -6.98 -15.28
N ILE A 196 -0.50 -7.88 -14.32
CA ILE A 196 -0.47 -9.33 -14.54
C ILE A 196 -1.82 -9.78 -15.13
N LEU A 197 -2.93 -9.38 -14.51
CA LEU A 197 -4.27 -9.76 -14.97
C LEU A 197 -4.66 -9.16 -16.32
N GLU A 198 -4.31 -7.90 -16.59
CA GLU A 198 -4.60 -7.26 -17.88
C GLU A 198 -3.78 -7.92 -19.00
N THR A 199 -2.52 -8.25 -18.76
CA THR A 199 -1.67 -8.96 -19.74
C THR A 199 -2.25 -10.33 -20.07
N PHE A 200 -2.61 -11.13 -19.05
CA PHE A 200 -3.23 -12.45 -19.26
C PHE A 200 -4.57 -12.40 -20.02
N LYS A 201 -5.32 -11.30 -19.92
CA LYS A 201 -6.57 -11.13 -20.65
C LYS A 201 -6.38 -10.75 -22.12
N LEU A 202 -5.28 -10.09 -22.47
CA LEU A 202 -4.95 -9.75 -23.86
C LEU A 202 -4.45 -10.95 -24.66
N GLU A 203 -3.98 -12.00 -23.98
CA GLU A 203 -3.50 -13.25 -24.59
C GLU A 203 -4.62 -14.29 -24.87
N LYS A 204 -5.86 -14.00 -24.49
CA LYS A 204 -7.04 -14.85 -24.72
C LYS A 204 -7.93 -14.30 -25.83
#